data_AF-A0A2U1FEW7-F1
#
_entry.id   AF-A0A2U1FEW7-F1
#
_cell.length_a   1.000
_cell.length_b   1.000
_cell.length_c   1.000
_cell.angle_alpha   90.00
_cell.angle_beta   90.00
_cell.angle_gamma   90.00
#
_symmetry.space_group_name_H-M   'P 1'
#
loop_
_entity.id
_entity.type
_entity.pdbx_description
1 polymer ?
#
loop_
_entity_poly.entity_id
_entity_poly.type
_entity_poly.pdbx_seq_one_letter_code
_entity_poly.pdbx_strand_id
1 'polypeptide(L)'
;MNTITADVSVIRSKILEIRGNRVILDYHLAELYGMQTKVLKQAIRRNLQRFPEDFMFEFTEKKWTELVTNCDRLLRRLYHSQAREMITNN
;
A
#
# COMPACT_ATOMS: atom_id res chain seq x y z
N MET A 1 28.97 1.15 15.08
CA MET A 1 28.30 0.05 14.38
C MET A 1 26.83 0.07 14.84
N ASN A 2 25.89 0.50 14.00
CA ASN A 2 24.47 0.51 14.38
C ASN A 2 23.90 -0.90 14.19
N THR A 3 23.85 -1.67 15.26
CA THR A 3 23.03 -2.88 15.33
C THR A 3 21.58 -2.46 15.44
N ILE A 4 20.84 -2.57 14.33
CA ILE A 4 19.38 -2.47 14.33
C ILE A 4 18.87 -3.76 15.00
N THR A 5 18.71 -3.74 16.32
CA THR A 5 18.06 -4.82 17.07
C THR A 5 16.55 -4.69 16.85
N ALA A 6 16.09 -4.97 15.62
CA ALA A 6 14.67 -5.10 15.36
C ALA A 6 14.19 -6.39 16.00
N ASP A 7 13.35 -6.26 17.03
CA ASP A 7 12.79 -7.41 17.72
C ASP A 7 12.00 -8.27 16.72
N VAL A 8 12.37 -9.55 16.63
CA VAL A 8 11.81 -10.48 15.62
C VAL A 8 10.29 -10.62 15.78
N SER A 9 9.74 -10.41 16.97
CA SER A 9 8.30 -10.45 17.22
C SER A 9 7.57 -9.28 16.54
N VAL A 10 8.18 -8.10 16.52
CA VAL A 10 7.64 -6.87 15.92
C VAL A 10 7.63 -6.97 14.39
N ILE A 11 8.64 -7.60 13.81
CA ILE A 11 8.66 -7.86 12.36
C ILE A 11 7.54 -8.84 12.00
N ARG A 12 7.36 -9.91 12.80
CA ARG A 12 6.37 -10.94 12.52
C ARG A 12 4.93 -10.41 12.55
N SER A 13 4.61 -9.48 13.45
CA SER A 13 3.26 -8.87 13.51
C SER A 13 2.97 -7.90 12.37
N LYS A 14 4.01 -7.36 11.71
CA LYS A 14 3.90 -6.44 10.56
C LYS A 14 3.87 -7.17 9.21
N ILE A 15 4.11 -8.48 9.18
CA ILE A 15 3.98 -9.33 7.99
C ILE A 15 2.50 -9.66 7.79
N LEU A 16 1.97 -9.27 6.63
CA LEU A 16 0.62 -9.59 6.18
C LEU A 16 0.67 -10.77 5.22
N GLU A 17 -0.34 -11.62 5.25
CA GLU A 17 -0.52 -12.69 4.26
C GLU A 17 -1.60 -12.28 3.25
N ILE A 18 -1.20 -12.06 2.00
CA ILE A 18 -2.09 -11.65 0.92
C ILE A 18 -1.99 -12.69 -0.20
N ARG A 19 -3.08 -13.44 -0.42
CA ARG A 19 -3.16 -14.48 -1.47
C ARG A 19 -2.03 -15.52 -1.37
N GLY A 20 -1.66 -15.92 -0.15
CA GLY A 20 -0.56 -16.87 0.11
C GLY A 20 0.85 -16.27 0.08
N ASN A 21 0.98 -14.96 -0.16
CA ASN A 21 2.27 -14.27 -0.15
C ASN A 21 2.44 -13.44 1.13
N ARG A 22 3.63 -13.50 1.72
CA ARG A 22 4.02 -12.67 2.88
C ARG A 22 4.48 -11.30 2.40
N VAL A 23 3.78 -10.26 2.82
CA VAL A 23 3.98 -8.87 2.37
C VAL A 23 4.14 -7.97 3.60
N ILE A 24 5.12 -7.07 3.57
CA ILE A 24 5.27 -5.99 4.57
C ILE A 24 4.92 -4.67 3.88
N LEU A 25 4.08 -3.87 4.53
CA LEU A 25 3.75 -2.53 4.03
C LEU A 25 4.97 -1.60 4.16
N ASP A 26 5.13 -0.70 3.20
CA ASP A 26 6.23 0.27 3.18
C ASP A 26 6.24 1.18 4.42
N TYR A 27 5.06 1.45 5.00
CA TYR A 27 4.94 2.16 6.28
C TYR A 27 5.63 1.43 7.44
N HIS A 28 5.35 0.14 7.60
CA HIS A 28 5.98 -0.69 8.63
C HIS A 28 7.47 -0.86 8.39
N LEU A 29 7.87 -0.98 7.12
CA LEU A 29 9.28 -1.06 6.75
C LEU A 29 10.02 0.24 7.12
N ALA A 30 9.43 1.40 6.82
CA ALA A 30 10.01 2.70 7.14
C ALA A 30 10.17 2.92 8.66
N GLU A 31 9.18 2.49 9.45
CA GLU A 31 9.23 2.49 10.91
C GLU A 31 10.36 1.60 11.45
N LEU A 32 10.54 0.39 10.90
CA LEU A 32 11.64 -0.52 11.26
C LEU A 32 13.02 0.08 10.97
N TYR A 33 13.15 0.85 9.88
CA TYR A 33 14.38 1.55 9.52
C TYR A 33 14.52 2.93 10.17
N GLY A 34 13.53 3.38 10.97
CA GLY A 34 13.54 4.69 11.61
C GLY A 34 13.57 5.87 10.62
N MET A 35 13.05 5.68 9.41
CA MET A 35 13.04 6.73 8.37
C MET A 35 11.64 6.96 7.81
N GLN A 36 11.47 8.06 7.07
CA GLN A 36 10.19 8.34 6.40
C GLN A 36 10.01 7.44 5.17
N THR A 37 8.76 7.04 4.90
CA THR A 37 8.40 6.23 3.71
C THR A 37 8.89 6.85 2.40
N LYS A 38 8.85 8.18 2.28
CA LYS A 38 9.39 8.91 1.12
C LYS A 38 10.89 8.72 0.95
N VAL A 39 11.65 8.77 2.04
CA VAL A 39 13.11 8.60 2.05
C VAL A 39 13.48 7.15 1.73
N LEU A 40 12.76 6.18 2.32
CA LEU A 40 12.91 4.76 2.00
C LEU A 40 12.68 4.50 0.50
N LYS A 41 11.58 5.00 -0.06
CA LYS A 41 11.28 4.86 -1.51
C LYS A 41 12.36 5.49 -2.38
N GLN A 42 12.86 6.66 -2.00
CA GLN A 42 13.95 7.32 -2.73
C GLN A 42 15.26 6.51 -2.67
N ALA A 43 15.60 5.95 -1.50
CA ALA A 43 16.79 5.14 -1.32
C ALA A 43 16.72 3.84 -2.12
N ILE A 44 15.56 3.17 -2.14
CA ILE A 44 15.30 1.99 -2.96
C ILE A 44 15.46 2.34 -4.44
N ARG A 45 14.78 3.39 -4.92
CA ARG A 45 14.85 3.81 -6.33
C ARG A 45 16.27 4.13 -6.80
N ARG A 46 17.11 4.69 -5.93
CA ARG A 46 18.54 4.98 -6.22
C ARG A 46 19.42 3.72 -6.22
N ASN A 47 19.00 2.67 -5.52
CA ASN A 47 19.78 1.45 -5.33
C ASN A 47 19.02 0.19 -5.75
N LEU A 48 18.18 0.27 -6.80
CA LEU A 48 17.34 -0.84 -7.24
C LEU A 48 18.14 -2.13 -7.50
N GLN A 49 19.35 -2.01 -8.04
CA GLN A 49 20.26 -3.14 -8.30
C GLN A 49 20.67 -3.91 -7.03
N ARG A 50 20.49 -3.32 -5.85
CA ARG A 50 20.86 -3.93 -4.56
C ARG A 50 19.69 -4.71 -3.93
N PHE A 51 18.49 -4.57 -4.49
CA PHE A 51 17.29 -5.25 -4.01
C PHE A 51 16.88 -6.37 -4.98
N PRO A 52 16.36 -7.50 -4.49
CA PRO A 52 15.75 -8.53 -5.33
C PRO A 52 14.59 -7.97 -6.16
N GLU A 53 14.34 -8.52 -7.35
CA GLU A 53 13.23 -8.09 -8.21
C GLU A 53 11.86 -8.31 -7.56
N ASP A 54 11.72 -9.31 -6.69
CA ASP A 54 10.50 -9.61 -5.93
C ASP A 54 10.33 -8.79 -4.64
N PHE A 55 11.25 -7.87 -4.34
CA PHE A 55 11.24 -7.13 -3.06
C PHE A 55 10.12 -6.09 -2.99
N MET A 56 9.76 -5.50 -4.11
CA MET A 56 8.76 -4.44 -4.17
C MET A 56 7.70 -4.77 -5.21
N PHE A 57 6.44 -4.76 -4.79
CA PHE A 57 5.33 -4.78 -5.73
C PHE A 57 5.20 -3.40 -6.38
N GLU A 58 5.77 -3.24 -7.56
CA GLU A 58 5.52 -2.06 -8.39
C GLU A 58 4.15 -2.22 -9.07
N PHE A 59 3.19 -1.39 -8.67
CA PHE A 59 1.98 -1.21 -9.46
C PHE A 59 2.34 -0.34 -10.66
N THR A 60 2.24 -0.90 -11.87
CA THR A 60 2.35 -0.11 -13.10
C THR A 60 1.34 1.04 -13.07
N GLU A 61 1.76 2.25 -13.44
CA GLU A 61 0.92 3.46 -13.38
C GLU A 61 -0.45 3.29 -14.04
N LYS A 62 -0.50 2.50 -15.12
CA LYS A 62 -1.73 2.12 -15.81
C LYS A 62 -2.75 1.44 -14.89
N LYS A 63 -2.29 0.52 -14.04
CA LYS A 63 -3.12 -0.23 -13.09
C LYS A 63 -3.59 0.65 -11.93
N TRP A 64 -2.77 1.63 -11.53
CA TRP A 64 -3.17 2.64 -10.55
C TRP A 64 -4.33 3.50 -11.04
N THR A 65 -4.23 4.03 -12.26
CA THR A 65 -5.32 4.83 -12.87
C THR A 65 -6.60 4.01 -13.00
N GLU A 66 -6.50 2.73 -13.38
CA GLU A 66 -7.64 1.82 -13.43
C GLU A 66 -8.27 1.58 -12.05
N LEU A 67 -7.48 1.34 -11.00
CA LEU A 67 -7.98 1.12 -9.64
C LEU A 67 -8.65 2.38 -9.07
N VAL A 68 -8.04 3.55 -9.24
CA VAL A 68 -8.62 4.84 -8.81
C VAL A 68 -9.91 5.12 -9.57
N THR A 69 -9.94 4.90 -10.88
CA THR A 69 -11.14 5.06 -11.71
C THR A 69 -12.26 4.10 -11.28
N ASN A 70 -11.93 2.86 -10.93
CA ASN A 70 -12.90 1.88 -10.44
C ASN A 70 -13.48 2.32 -9.09
N CYS A 71 -12.62 2.76 -8.16
CA CYS A 71 -13.04 3.24 -6.84
C CYS A 71 -13.96 4.47 -6.92
N ASP A 72 -13.62 5.46 -7.77
CA ASP A 72 -14.47 6.65 -7.98
C ASP A 72 -15.86 6.27 -8.53
N ARG A 73 -15.91 5.34 -9.49
CA ARG A 73 -17.16 4.82 -10.04
C ARG A 73 -18.01 4.08 -9.02
N LEU A 74 -17.39 3.29 -8.14
CA LEU A 74 -18.07 2.59 -7.06
C LEU A 74 -18.67 3.57 -6.06
N LEU A 75 -17.92 4.59 -5.64
CA LEU A 75 -18.41 5.63 -4.75
C LEU A 75 -19.62 6.34 -5.36
N ARG A 76 -19.53 6.79 -6.62
CA ARG A 76 -20.66 7.45 -7.30
C ARG A 76 -21.91 6.56 -7.36
N ARG A 77 -21.77 5.27 -7.66
CA ARG A 77 -22.93 4.34 -7.69
C ARG A 77 -23.61 4.21 -6.34
N LEU A 78 -22.84 4.11 -5.26
CA LEU A 78 -23.36 4.00 -3.90
C LEU A 78 -24.06 5.30 -3.44
N TYR A 79 -23.54 6.47 -3.83
CA TYR A 79 -24.19 7.76 -3.58
C TYR A 79 -25.48 7.94 -4.39
N HIS A 80 -25.51 7.51 -5.65
CA HIS A 80 -26.70 7.62 -6.50
C HIS A 80 -27.80 6.59 -6.18
N SER A 81 -27.47 5.44 -5.59
CA SER A 81 -28.49 4.49 -5.13
C SER A 81 -29.20 4.96 -3.86
N GLN A 82 -28.51 5.67 -2.95
CA GLN A 82 -29.14 6.21 -1.73
C GLN A 82 -29.97 7.49 -1.97
N ALA A 83 -29.65 8.27 -3.01
CA ALA A 83 -30.36 9.53 -3.28
C ALA A 83 -31.61 9.37 -4.17
N ARG A 84 -31.84 8.22 -4.81
CA ARG A 84 -32.88 8.06 -5.83
C ARG A 84 -34.27 7.65 -5.30
N GLU A 85 -34.41 7.26 -4.04
CA GLU A 85 -35.72 6.90 -3.46
C GLU A 85 -36.34 7.95 -2.53
N MET A 86 -35.65 9.08 -2.26
CA MET A 86 -36.18 10.13 -1.38
C MET A 86 -36.95 11.26 -2.09
N ILE A 87 -37.06 11.25 -3.42
CA ILE A 87 -37.82 12.27 -4.17
C ILE A 87 -38.81 11.58 -5.13
N THR A 88 -39.81 10.90 -4.57
CA THR A 88 -41.13 10.80 -5.20
C THR A 88 -42.15 10.78 -4.07
N ASN A 89 -42.76 11.93 -3.79
CA ASN A 89 -44.11 12.11 -3.25
C ASN A 89 -44.37 13.61 -3.08
N ASN A 90 -44.73 14.27 -4.19
CA ASN A 90 -45.81 15.25 -4.26
C ASN A 90 -46.24 15.41 -5.72
#